data_AF-A0A9E2CQ69-F1
#
_entry.id   AF-A0A9E2CQ69-F1
#
_cell.length_a   1.000
_cell.length_b   1.000
_cell.length_c   1.000
_cell.angle_alpha   90.00
_cell.angle_beta   90.00
_cell.angle_gamma   90.00
#
_symmetry.space_group_name_H-M   'P 1'
#
loop_
_entity.id
_entity.type
_entity.pdbx_description
1 polymer ?
#
loop_
_entity_poly.entity_id
_entity_poly.type
_entity_poly.pdbx_seq_one_letter_code
_entity_poly.pdbx_strand_id
1 'polypeptide(L)'
;MRITLPLTGKVKEYIGDVVIGDNDDPIRPVDVDLGNVSWRMVDLDVDSETMTIEVQAAEKLSVQTGMIGDEPVYETRPMTEEEKQFSLDWAKAIEAKGDELYDITKCHKLIKDVKHG
;
A
#
# COMPACT_ATOMS: atom_id res chain seq x y z
N MET A 1 2.59 -11.99 6.03
CA MET A 1 3.56 -11.11 6.72
C MET A 1 2.86 -9.81 7.07
N ARG A 2 3.24 -9.10 8.13
CA ARG A 2 2.68 -7.76 8.42
C ARG A 2 3.73 -6.68 8.20
N ILE A 3 3.32 -5.58 7.59
CA ILE A 3 4.12 -4.35 7.44
C ILE A 3 3.27 -3.14 7.80
N THR A 4 3.93 -2.05 8.15
CA THR A 4 3.35 -0.78 8.55
C THR A 4 3.68 0.27 7.51
N LEU A 5 2.67 0.98 7.02
CA LEU A 5 2.85 2.07 6.05
C LEU A 5 2.35 3.39 6.64
N PRO A 6 3.00 4.51 6.32
CA PRO A 6 2.51 5.82 6.68
C PRO A 6 1.17 6.12 6.00
N LEU A 7 0.34 6.95 6.64
CA LEU A 7 -0.95 7.41 6.13
C LEU A 7 -0.83 8.72 5.35
N THR A 8 -1.61 8.81 4.29
CA THR A 8 -1.94 10.05 3.58
C THR A 8 -3.44 10.29 3.62
N GLY A 9 -3.86 11.48 3.20
CA GLY A 9 -5.26 11.87 3.13
C GLY A 9 -5.59 13.00 4.08
N LYS A 10 -6.88 13.24 4.27
CA LYS A 10 -7.38 14.28 5.17
C LYS A 10 -8.44 13.73 6.11
N VAL A 11 -8.29 14.03 7.40
CA VAL A 11 -9.33 13.80 8.39
C VAL A 11 -10.38 14.91 8.25
N LYS A 12 -11.64 14.52 8.17
CA LYS A 12 -12.78 15.42 8.09
C LYS A 12 -13.44 15.65 9.44
N GLU A 13 -13.62 14.59 10.23
CA GLU A 13 -14.33 14.64 11.51
C GLU A 13 -13.91 13.50 12.45
N TYR A 14 -14.01 13.74 13.76
CA TYR A 14 -13.97 12.72 14.80
C TYR A 14 -15.36 12.61 15.43
N ILE A 15 -15.96 11.43 15.39
CA ILE A 15 -17.25 11.13 16.04
C ILE A 15 -17.01 10.11 17.15
N GLY A 16 -16.76 10.61 18.36
CA GLY A 16 -16.27 9.78 19.46
C GLY A 16 -14.90 9.18 19.11
N ASP A 17 -14.80 7.86 19.15
CA ASP A 17 -13.57 7.12 18.78
C ASP A 17 -13.46 6.82 17.26
N VAL A 18 -14.44 7.27 16.46
CA VAL A 18 -14.46 7.03 15.00
C VAL A 18 -13.86 8.20 14.26
N VAL A 19 -12.89 7.92 13.39
CA VAL A 19 -12.30 8.91 12.48
C VAL A 19 -12.94 8.81 11.10
N ILE A 20 -13.40 9.93 10.56
CA ILE A 20 -13.97 10.02 9.21
C ILE A 20 -13.00 10.80 8.31
N GLY A 21 -12.60 10.18 7.20
CA GLY A 21 -11.80 10.82 6.15
C GLY A 21 -12.63 11.75 5.26
N ASP A 22 -11.94 12.67 4.59
CA ASP A 22 -12.54 13.46 3.52
C ASP A 22 -12.92 12.55 2.34
N ASN A 23 -14.06 12.82 1.69
CA ASN A 23 -14.49 12.01 0.55
C ASN A 23 -13.62 12.27 -0.69
N ASP A 24 -13.10 13.49 -0.82
CA ASP A 24 -12.24 13.88 -1.95
C ASP A 24 -10.77 13.51 -1.70
N ASP A 25 -10.39 13.28 -0.44
CA ASP A 25 -9.07 12.81 -0.05
C ASP A 25 -9.10 11.88 1.17
N PRO A 26 -9.52 10.61 0.99
CA PRO A 26 -9.74 9.70 2.09
C PRO A 26 -8.44 9.26 2.77
N ILE A 27 -8.54 8.93 4.06
CA ILE A 27 -7.45 8.34 4.84
C ILE A 27 -7.09 6.98 4.24
N ARG A 28 -5.84 6.82 3.83
CA ARG A 28 -5.33 5.62 3.16
C ARG A 28 -3.82 5.51 3.36
N PRO A 29 -3.20 4.34 3.19
CA PRO A 29 -1.74 4.27 3.19
C PRO A 29 -1.20 5.08 2.02
N VAL A 30 0.03 5.57 2.14
CA VAL A 30 0.74 6.17 1.00
C VAL A 30 0.76 5.18 -0.17
N ASP A 31 0.43 5.67 -1.37
CA ASP A 31 0.25 4.84 -2.56
C ASP A 31 1.62 4.36 -3.10
N VAL A 32 1.97 3.11 -2.78
CA VAL A 32 3.26 2.50 -3.09
C VAL A 32 3.10 1.16 -3.77
N ASP A 33 3.97 0.88 -4.73
CA ASP A 33 4.06 -0.43 -5.34
C ASP A 33 4.77 -1.43 -4.42
N LEU A 34 3.98 -2.32 -3.82
CA LEU A 34 4.45 -3.42 -2.96
C LEU A 34 4.91 -4.65 -3.77
N GLY A 35 4.91 -4.58 -5.09
CA GLY A 35 5.27 -5.67 -5.99
C GLY A 35 4.15 -6.69 -6.19
N ASN A 36 4.52 -7.91 -6.54
CA ASN A 36 3.58 -9.00 -6.84
C ASN A 36 3.04 -9.64 -5.56
N VAL A 37 2.28 -8.85 -4.81
CA VAL A 37 1.66 -9.25 -3.55
C VAL A 37 0.17 -8.91 -3.54
N SER A 38 -0.58 -9.64 -2.72
CA SER A 38 -1.90 -9.23 -2.26
C SER A 38 -1.75 -8.70 -0.84
N TRP A 39 -2.58 -7.73 -0.48
CA TRP A 39 -2.58 -7.18 0.87
C TRP A 39 -4.00 -6.89 1.36
N ARG A 40 -4.15 -6.85 2.68
CA ARG A 40 -5.36 -6.41 3.36
C ARG A 40 -5.02 -5.58 4.59
N MET A 41 -5.86 -4.59 4.88
CA MET A 41 -5.75 -3.82 6.13
C MET A 41 -6.02 -4.73 7.33
N VAL A 42 -5.17 -4.60 8.35
CA VAL A 42 -5.31 -5.31 9.63
C VAL A 42 -5.59 -4.33 10.75
N ASP A 43 -4.95 -3.16 10.71
CA ASP A 43 -5.06 -2.14 11.73
C ASP A 43 -4.81 -0.75 11.14
N LEU A 44 -5.42 0.26 11.75
CA LEU A 44 -5.33 1.66 11.34
C LEU A 44 -5.21 2.52 12.59
N ASP A 45 -4.06 3.19 12.74
CA ASP A 45 -3.80 4.12 13.83
C ASP A 45 -3.61 5.52 13.25
N VAL A 46 -4.65 6.34 13.39
CA VAL A 46 -4.65 7.73 12.91
C VAL A 46 -3.76 8.60 13.78
N ASP A 47 -3.62 8.30 15.07
CA ASP A 47 -2.82 9.09 16.00
C ASP A 47 -1.33 8.94 15.69
N SER A 48 -0.88 7.70 15.47
CA SER A 48 0.48 7.41 15.01
C SER A 48 0.68 7.59 13.49
N GLU A 49 -0.38 7.92 12.75
CA GLU A 49 -0.39 8.16 11.30
C GLU A 49 0.07 6.95 10.48
N THR A 50 -0.31 5.75 10.90
CA THR A 50 0.13 4.50 10.27
C THR A 50 -1.01 3.52 10.03
N MET A 51 -0.85 2.70 8.99
CA MET A 51 -1.70 1.54 8.72
C MET A 51 -0.87 0.27 8.72
N THR A 52 -1.33 -0.74 9.47
CA THR A 52 -0.75 -2.07 9.39
C THR A 52 -1.52 -2.90 8.38
N ILE A 53 -0.80 -3.48 7.42
CA ILE A 53 -1.34 -4.39 6.42
C ILE A 53 -0.74 -5.78 6.57
N GLU A 54 -1.54 -6.79 6.25
CA GLU A 54 -1.04 -8.13 6.01
C GLU A 54 -0.79 -8.33 4.52
N VAL A 55 0.44 -8.71 4.19
CA VAL A 55 0.93 -8.94 2.83
C VAL A 55 1.19 -10.42 2.62
N GLN A 56 0.77 -10.92 1.46
CA GLN A 56 0.99 -12.28 0.97
C GLN A 56 1.50 -12.22 -0.47
N ALA A 57 2.55 -12.98 -0.78
CA ALA A 57 3.03 -13.09 -2.15
C ALA A 57 1.92 -13.62 -3.07
N ALA A 58 1.90 -13.16 -4.31
CA ALA A 58 0.99 -13.73 -5.30
C ALA A 58 1.33 -15.21 -5.56
N GLU A 59 0.32 -15.98 -5.94
CA GLU A 59 0.52 -17.39 -6.31
C GLU A 59 0.94 -17.54 -7.77
N LYS A 60 0.65 -16.54 -8.61
CA LYS A 60 0.88 -16.57 -10.04
C LYS A 60 1.37 -15.21 -10.54
N LEU A 61 2.20 -15.25 -11.58
CA LEU A 61 2.65 -14.08 -12.34
C LEU A 61 2.10 -14.14 -13.75
N SER A 62 1.73 -12.97 -14.26
CA SER A 62 1.52 -12.75 -15.70
C SER A 62 2.84 -12.30 -16.31
N VAL A 63 3.38 -13.10 -17.23
CA VAL A 63 4.67 -12.84 -17.89
C VAL A 63 4.42 -12.67 -19.37
N GLN A 64 4.98 -11.60 -19.96
CA GLN A 64 4.93 -11.42 -21.40
C GLN A 64 5.82 -12.49 -22.06
N THR A 65 5.23 -13.35 -22.90
CA THR A 65 5.94 -14.44 -23.58
C THR A 65 6.19 -14.16 -25.06
N GLY A 66 5.56 -13.14 -25.63
CA GLY A 66 5.77 -12.78 -27.03
C GLY A 66 4.94 -11.59 -27.49
N MET A 67 4.79 -11.49 -28.81
CA MET A 67 4.01 -10.47 -29.52
C MET A 67 3.22 -11.16 -30.66
N ILE A 68 1.96 -10.78 -30.85
CA ILE A 68 1.18 -11.10 -32.06
C ILE A 68 0.86 -9.77 -32.74
N GLY A 69 1.58 -9.48 -33.84
CA GLY A 69 1.60 -8.12 -34.40
C GLY A 69 2.19 -7.14 -33.40
N ASP A 70 1.45 -6.07 -33.09
CA ASP A 70 1.82 -5.05 -32.09
C ASP A 70 1.22 -5.31 -30.69
N GLU A 71 0.50 -6.43 -30.51
CA GLU A 71 -0.11 -6.77 -29.22
C GLU A 71 0.77 -7.73 -28.40
N PRO A 72 1.08 -7.42 -27.12
CA PRO A 72 1.82 -8.30 -26.24
C PRO A 72 0.98 -9.51 -25.82
N VAL A 73 1.59 -10.70 -25.90
CA VAL A 73 1.01 -11.95 -25.41
C VAL A 73 1.53 -12.24 -24.01
N TYR A 74 0.61 -12.53 -23.09
CA TYR A 74 0.93 -12.87 -21.71
C TYR A 74 0.51 -14.30 -21.39
N GLU A 75 1.35 -14.98 -20.62
CA GLU A 75 1.02 -16.26 -19.99
C GLU A 75 1.05 -16.13 -18.48
N THR A 76 0.12 -16.82 -17.82
CA THR A 76 0.10 -16.91 -16.37
C THR A 76 0.82 -18.19 -15.93
N ARG A 77 1.79 -18.07 -15.04
CA ARG A 77 2.46 -19.23 -14.42
C ARG A 77 2.54 -19.09 -12.89
N PRO A 78 2.71 -20.19 -12.14
CA PRO A 78 3.01 -20.12 -10.71
C PRO A 78 4.30 -19.33 -10.44
N MET A 79 4.32 -18.62 -9.31
CA MET A 79 5.55 -18.04 -8.78
C MET A 79 6.46 -19.11 -8.20
N THR A 80 7.77 -18.97 -8.38
CA THR A 80 8.74 -19.76 -7.63
C THR A 80 8.82 -19.27 -6.18
N GLU A 81 9.31 -20.10 -5.27
CA GLU A 81 9.51 -19.68 -3.87
C GLU A 81 10.48 -18.50 -3.75
N GLU A 82 11.50 -18.43 -4.61
CA GLU A 82 12.43 -17.30 -4.68
C GLU A 82 11.73 -16.01 -5.09
N GLU A 83 10.83 -16.05 -6.08
CA GLU A 83 10.04 -14.88 -6.51
C GLU A 83 9.05 -14.43 -5.44
N LYS A 84 8.43 -15.38 -4.73
CA LYS A 84 7.55 -15.09 -3.60
C LYS A 84 8.32 -14.39 -2.50
N GLN A 85 9.48 -14.93 -2.12
CA GLN A 85 10.33 -14.35 -1.09
C GLN A 85 10.84 -12.97 -1.50
N PHE A 86 11.29 -12.79 -2.74
CA PHE A 86 11.69 -11.50 -3.27
C PHE A 86 10.57 -10.45 -3.17
N SER A 87 9.32 -10.81 -3.49
CA SER A 87 8.18 -9.90 -3.39
C SER A 87 7.89 -9.49 -1.95
N LEU A 88 8.04 -10.42 -1.00
CA LEU A 88 7.90 -10.12 0.43
C LEU A 88 9.04 -9.25 0.95
N ASP A 89 10.27 -9.51 0.53
CA ASP A 89 11.44 -8.71 0.93
C ASP A 89 11.37 -7.30 0.34
N TRP A 90 10.86 -7.16 -0.88
CA TRP A 90 10.55 -5.85 -1.48
C TRP A 90 9.55 -5.07 -0.63
N ALA A 91 8.44 -5.70 -0.23
CA ALA A 91 7.43 -5.05 0.63
C ALA A 91 8.02 -4.58 1.98
N LYS A 92 8.93 -5.36 2.59
CA LYS A 92 9.67 -4.93 3.80
C LYS A 92 10.63 -3.76 3.52
N ALA A 93 11.32 -3.79 2.38
CA ALA A 93 12.21 -2.71 1.99
C ALA A 93 11.45 -1.40 1.75
N ILE A 94 10.20 -1.48 1.27
CA ILE A 94 9.29 -0.33 1.17
C ILE A 94 8.91 0.19 2.56
N GLU A 95 8.49 -0.67 3.50
CA GLU A 95 8.20 -0.27 4.89
C GLU A 95 9.38 0.46 5.55
N ALA A 96 10.60 -0.04 5.34
CA ALA A 96 11.82 0.55 5.91
C ALA A 96 12.08 2.01 5.49
N LYS A 97 11.44 2.49 4.41
CA LYS A 97 11.54 3.89 3.97
C LYS A 97 10.73 4.86 4.82
N GLY A 98 9.67 4.39 5.50
CA GLY A 98 8.86 5.21 6.40
C GLY A 98 8.43 6.55 5.77
N ASP A 99 8.80 7.66 6.41
CA ASP A 99 8.47 9.02 5.96
C ASP A 99 9.08 9.41 4.60
N GLU A 100 10.16 8.76 4.15
CA GLU A 100 10.71 9.03 2.80
C GLU A 100 9.70 8.68 1.68
N LEU A 101 8.70 7.85 1.99
CA LEU A 101 7.64 7.49 1.05
C LEU A 101 6.81 8.70 0.59
N TYR A 102 6.68 9.75 1.41
CA TYR A 102 5.98 10.97 1.00
C TYR A 102 6.71 11.68 -0.14
N ASP A 103 8.05 11.76 -0.06
CA ASP A 103 8.87 12.40 -1.09
C ASP A 103 8.93 11.58 -2.38
N ILE A 104 8.92 10.26 -2.26
CA ILE A 104 8.97 9.33 -3.39
C ILE A 104 7.64 9.36 -4.17
N THR A 105 6.52 9.29 -3.45
CA THR A 105 5.19 9.19 -4.05
C THR A 105 4.54 10.55 -4.33
N LYS A 106 5.14 11.64 -3.83
CA LYS A 106 4.58 12.99 -3.88
C LYS A 106 3.24 13.12 -3.14
N CYS A 107 2.96 12.21 -2.21
CA CYS A 107 1.84 12.31 -1.28
C CYS A 107 2.19 13.29 -0.15
N HIS A 108 1.18 13.93 0.43
CA HIS A 108 1.35 14.68 1.67
C HIS A 108 1.18 13.77 2.88
N LYS A 109 1.65 14.23 4.04
CA LYS A 109 1.32 13.60 5.32
C LYS A 109 -0.17 13.71 5.62
N LEU A 110 -0.69 12.83 6.47
CA LEU A 110 -2.07 12.88 6.94
C LEU A 110 -2.41 14.27 7.51
N ILE A 111 -3.46 14.92 6.99
CA ILE A 111 -3.89 16.24 7.43
C ILE A 111 -4.98 16.10 8.49
N LYS A 112 -4.77 16.69 9.66
CA LYS A 112 -5.66 16.58 10.84
C LYS A 112 -6.31 17.91 11.25
N ASP A 113 -6.52 18.85 10.33
CA ASP A 113 -6.96 20.25 10.59
C ASP A 113 -8.38 20.41 11.21
N VAL A 114 -8.96 19.35 11.76
CA VAL A 114 -10.24 19.39 12.45
C VAL A 114 -10.04 19.81 13.89
N LYS A 115 -10.74 20.86 14.33
CA LYS A 115 -10.80 21.21 15.76
C LYS A 115 -11.53 20.09 16.48
N HIS A 116 -10.94 19.52 17.53
CA HIS A 116 -11.66 18.69 18.50
C HIS A 116 -12.83 19.53 19.05
N GLY A 117 -14.05 19.17 18.66
CA GLY A 117 -15.29 19.77 19.18
C GLY A 117 -15.70 19.14 20.50
#